data_AF-A0A7C4WUS4-F1
#
_entry.id   AF-A0A7C4WUS4-F1
#
_cell.length_a   1.000
_cell.length_b   1.000
_cell.length_c   1.000
_cell.angle_alpha   90.00
_cell.angle_beta   90.00
_cell.angle_gamma   90.00
#
_symmetry.space_group_name_H-M   'P 1'
#
loop_
_entity.id
_entity.type
_entity.pdbx_description
1 polymer ?
#
loop_
_entity_poly.entity_id
_entity_poly.type
_entity_poly.pdbx_seq_one_letter_code
_entity_poly.pdbx_strand_id
1 'polypeptide(L)'
;MENIRLANILLYPLMTEKAVNLIESHNTLTFVVNIKASKNDIKKAFEKLFNVKVFKVRTAVMPDGRKKAYIVLSPEYKASDIAVRLGIL
;
A
#
# COMPACT_ATOMS: atom_id res chain seq x y z
N MET A 1 14.30 19.40 4.73
CA MET A 1 13.21 18.40 4.66
C MET A 1 12.84 18.23 3.20
N GLU A 2 13.31 17.17 2.54
CA GLU A 2 12.93 16.88 1.15
C GLU A 2 11.44 16.55 1.11
N ASN A 3 10.67 17.43 0.48
CA ASN A 3 9.24 17.28 0.28
C ASN A 3 9.04 16.21 -0.80
N ILE A 4 9.01 14.94 -0.41
CA ILE A 4 8.75 13.82 -1.32
C ILE A 4 7.35 14.05 -1.89
N ARG A 5 7.26 14.36 -3.18
CA ARG A 5 5.99 14.51 -3.88
C ARG A 5 5.17 13.24 -3.67
N LEU A 6 3.88 13.39 -3.38
CA LEU A 6 2.96 12.27 -3.13
C LEU A 6 3.01 11.20 -4.24
N ALA A 7 3.28 11.64 -5.48
CA ALA A 7 3.46 10.80 -6.66
C ALA A 7 4.64 9.81 -6.58
N ASN A 8 5.67 10.09 -5.78
CA ASN A 8 6.88 9.27 -5.67
C ASN A 8 6.89 8.35 -4.45
N ILE A 9 5.77 8.24 -3.72
CA ILE A 9 5.69 7.42 -2.50
C ILE A 9 5.26 5.99 -2.83
N LEU A 10 4.14 5.83 -3.53
CA LEU A 10 3.62 4.53 -3.96
C LEU A 10 4.11 4.25 -5.38
N LEU A 11 4.87 3.18 -5.59
CA LEU A 11 5.44 2.87 -6.89
C LEU A 11 4.52 1.93 -7.69
N TYR A 12 4.28 0.73 -7.17
CA TYR A 12 3.40 -0.25 -7.82
C TYR A 12 2.87 -1.29 -6.82
N PRO A 13 1.68 -1.87 -7.06
CA PRO A 13 1.15 -2.96 -6.24
C PRO A 13 1.91 -4.27 -6.47
N LEU A 14 1.94 -5.14 -5.47
CA LEU A 14 2.48 -6.49 -5.61
C LEU A 14 1.36 -7.48 -5.95
N MET A 15 1.53 -8.20 -7.05
CA MET A 15 0.57 -9.16 -7.61
C MET A 15 0.93 -10.62 -7.30
N THR A 16 1.60 -10.90 -6.19
CA THR A 16 1.96 -12.29 -5.82
C THR A 16 0.78 -13.01 -5.17
N GLU A 17 0.73 -14.34 -5.24
CA GLU A 17 -0.32 -15.14 -4.57
C GLU A 17 -0.46 -14.81 -3.08
N LYS A 18 0.67 -14.60 -2.40
CA LYS A 18 0.70 -14.15 -1.01
C LYS A 18 0.05 -12.78 -0.82
N ALA A 19 0.20 -11.87 -1.78
CA ALA A 19 -0.44 -10.57 -1.73
C ALA A 19 -1.96 -10.68 -1.96
N VAL A 20 -2.39 -11.55 -2.89
CA VAL A 20 -3.81 -11.84 -3.12
C VAL A 20 -4.47 -12.42 -1.85
N ASN A 21 -3.84 -13.39 -1.20
CA ASN A 21 -4.35 -13.94 0.07
C ASN A 21 -4.45 -12.88 1.18
N LEU A 22 -3.53 -11.91 1.23
CA LEU A 22 -3.60 -10.81 2.20
C LEU A 22 -4.76 -9.84 1.92
N ILE A 23 -5.13 -9.67 0.66
CA ILE A 23 -6.28 -8.85 0.25
C ILE A 23 -7.56 -9.50 0.78
N GLU A 24 -7.73 -10.80 0.58
CA GLU A 24 -8.93 -11.55 0.96
C GLU A 24 -9.04 -11.76 2.47
N SER A 25 -7.96 -12.26 3.11
CA SER A 25 -8.01 -12.69 4.50
C SER A 25 -7.83 -11.55 5.51
N HIS A 26 -7.12 -10.48 5.13
CA HIS A 26 -6.67 -9.45 6.08
C HIS A 26 -7.01 -8.02 5.66
N ASN A 27 -7.80 -7.83 4.60
CA ASN A 27 -8.14 -6.52 4.07
C ASN A 27 -6.89 -5.64 3.84
N THR A 28 -5.80 -6.28 3.37
CA THR A 28 -4.46 -5.68 3.32
C THR A 28 -3.94 -5.65 1.89
N LEU A 29 -3.59 -4.45 1.41
CA LEU A 29 -2.92 -4.26 0.14
C LEU A 29 -1.41 -4.19 0.31
N THR A 30 -0.68 -4.79 -0.63
CA THR A 30 0.78 -4.81 -0.61
C THR A 30 1.32 -3.98 -1.76
N PHE A 31 2.19 -3.01 -1.45
CA PHE A 31 2.80 -2.11 -2.43
C PHE A 31 4.32 -2.09 -2.29
N VAL A 32 5.01 -1.85 -3.40
CA VAL A 32 6.38 -1.35 -3.39
C VAL A 32 6.33 0.16 -3.30
N VAL A 33 7.12 0.71 -2.38
CA VAL A 33 7.15 2.12 -2.02
C VAL A 33 8.58 2.64 -2.02
N ASN A 34 8.73 3.96 -2.04
CA ASN A 34 10.04 4.60 -1.96
C ASN A 34 10.73 4.31 -0.62
N ILE A 35 12.03 4.00 -0.67
CA ILE A 35 12.83 3.70 0.52
C ILE A 35 12.90 4.88 1.52
N LYS A 36 12.78 6.13 1.04
CA LYS A 36 12.75 7.31 1.90
C LYS A 36 11.36 7.58 2.53
N ALA A 37 10.30 6.94 2.05
CA ALA A 37 8.95 7.22 2.53
C ALA A 37 8.72 6.73 3.97
N SER A 38 8.13 7.59 4.81
CA SER A 38 7.68 7.21 6.15
C SER A 38 6.31 6.53 6.10
N LYS A 39 5.93 5.85 7.19
CA LYS A 39 4.60 5.23 7.31
C LYS A 39 3.47 6.26 7.21
N ASN A 40 3.69 7.48 7.69
CA ASN A 40 2.71 8.56 7.67
C ASN A 40 2.51 9.09 6.24
N ASP A 41 3.59 9.18 5.46
CA ASP A 41 3.52 9.63 4.07
C ASP A 41 2.81 8.60 3.20
N ILE A 42 3.12 7.30 3.39
CA ILE A 42 2.44 6.19 2.71
C ILE A 42 0.94 6.22 3.03
N LYS A 43 0.58 6.41 4.30
CA LYS A 43 -0.82 6.53 4.72
C LYS A 43 -1.52 7.67 3.98
N LYS A 44 -1.00 8.89 4.08
CA LYS A 44 -1.61 10.08 3.47
C LYS A 44 -1.70 9.98 1.94
N ALA A 45 -0.66 9.45 1.29
CA ALA A 45 -0.65 9.26 -0.15
C ALA A 45 -1.70 8.25 -0.59
N PHE A 46 -1.80 7.11 0.11
CA PHE A 46 -2.77 6.07 -0.20
C PHE A 46 -4.21 6.55 0.01
N GLU A 47 -4.49 7.17 1.16
CA GLU A 47 -5.82 7.72 1.46
C GLU A 47 -6.25 8.76 0.43
N LYS A 48 -5.34 9.64 -0.02
CA LYS A 48 -5.65 10.67 -1.02
C LYS A 48 -5.85 10.10 -2.44
N LEU A 49 -5.08 9.10 -2.84
CA LEU A 49 -5.16 8.52 -4.18
C LEU A 49 -6.41 7.64 -4.37
N PHE A 50 -6.77 6.87 -3.34
CA PHE A 50 -7.88 5.91 -3.43
C PHE A 50 -9.15 6.39 -2.74
N ASN A 51 -9.11 7.54 -2.05
CA ASN A 51 -10.21 8.11 -1.26
C ASN A 51 -10.79 7.12 -0.24
N VAL A 52 -9.91 6.44 0.49
CA VAL A 52 -10.25 5.45 1.52
C VAL A 52 -9.58 5.79 2.85
N LYS A 53 -10.00 5.11 3.92
CA LYS A 53 -9.33 5.21 5.23
C LYS A 53 -8.40 4.02 5.47
N VAL A 54 -7.17 4.33 5.88
CA VAL A 54 -6.17 3.33 6.24
C VAL A 54 -6.14 3.16 7.74
N PHE A 55 -6.35 1.92 8.19
CA PHE A 55 -6.26 1.54 9.59
C PHE A 55 -4.81 1.57 10.07
N LYS A 56 -3.92 0.84 9.37
CA LYS A 56 -2.52 0.69 9.77
C LYS A 56 -1.61 0.46 8.57
N VAL A 57 -0.39 0.99 8.65
CA VAL A 57 0.68 0.73 7.67
C VAL A 57 1.83 -0.01 8.36
N ARG A 58 2.27 -1.11 7.76
CA ARG A 58 3.51 -1.81 8.13
C ARG A 58 4.46 -1.74 6.94
N THR A 59 5.76 -1.62 7.19
CA THR A 59 6.77 -1.53 6.13
C THR A 59 7.91 -2.49 6.43
N ALA A 60 8.48 -3.09 5.39
CA ALA A 60 9.68 -3.92 5.47
C ALA A 60 10.61 -3.52 4.32
N VAL A 61 11.91 -3.45 4.58
CA VAL A 61 12.91 -3.30 3.51
C VAL A 61 13.32 -4.70 3.09
N MET A 62 13.20 -4.98 1.79
CA MET A 62 13.58 -6.26 1.20
C MET A 62 15.11 -6.29 0.96
N PRO A 63 15.73 -7.48 0.86
CA PRO A 63 17.16 -7.62 0.58
C PRO A 63 17.59 -7.00 -0.75
N ASP A 64 16.66 -6.84 -1.69
CA ASP A 64 16.88 -6.20 -3.00
C ASP A 64 16.91 -4.65 -2.93
N GLY A 65 16.81 -4.07 -1.73
CA GLY A 65 16.82 -2.62 -1.52
C GLY A 65 15.47 -1.93 -1.74
N ARG A 66 14.41 -2.67 -2.09
CA ARG A 66 13.06 -2.10 -2.24
C ARG A 66 12.35 -2.07 -0.89
N LYS A 67 11.56 -1.03 -0.65
CA LYS A 67 10.68 -0.97 0.53
C LYS A 67 9.31 -1.53 0.15
N LYS A 68 8.83 -2.51 0.91
CA LYS A 68 7.50 -3.08 0.82
C LYS A 68 6.61 -2.47 1.90
N ALA A 69 5.40 -2.08 1.54
CA ALA A 69 4.38 -1.60 2.46
C ALA A 69 3.17 -2.54 2.45
N TYR A 70 2.70 -2.90 3.64
CA TYR A 70 1.43 -3.57 3.90
C TYR A 70 0.47 -2.52 4.45
N ILE A 71 -0.61 -2.28 3.74
CA ILE A 71 -1.57 -1.22 4.01
C ILE A 71 -2.89 -1.88 4.37
N VAL A 72 -3.23 -1.84 5.66
CA VAL A 72 -4.49 -2.39 6.19
C VAL A 72 -5.54 -1.30 6.11
N LEU A 73 -6.65 -1.59 5.43
CA LEU A 73 -7.76 -0.65 5.29
C LEU A 73 -8.69 -0.70 6.51
N SER A 74 -9.42 0.39 6.74
CA SER A 74 -10.54 0.40 7.68
C SER A 74 -11.58 -0.64 7.25
N PRO A 75 -12.26 -1.35 8.17
CA PRO A 75 -13.27 -2.36 7.83
C PRO A 75 -14.44 -1.81 7.00
N GLU A 76 -14.63 -0.49 6.97
CA GLU A 76 -15.61 0.19 6.10
C GLU A 76 -15.27 0.09 4.61
N TYR A 77 -14.01 -0.19 4.26
CA TYR A 77 -13.52 -0.28 2.89
C TYR A 77 -12.95 -1.67 2.62
N LYS A 78 -13.25 -2.24 1.45
CA LYS A 78 -12.71 -3.54 1.04
C LYS A 78 -11.49 -3.40 0.14
N ALA A 79 -10.44 -4.12 0.47
CA ALA A 79 -9.20 -4.20 -0.31
C ALA A 79 -9.42 -4.86 -1.67
N SER A 80 -10.37 -5.80 -1.77
CA SER A 80 -10.78 -6.44 -3.02
C SER A 80 -11.22 -5.43 -4.08
N ASP A 81 -12.02 -4.45 -3.68
CA ASP A 81 -12.61 -3.50 -4.63
C ASP A 81 -11.53 -2.57 -5.21
N ILE A 82 -10.54 -2.22 -4.39
CA ILE A 82 -9.36 -1.48 -4.85
C ILE A 82 -8.46 -2.37 -5.71
N ALA A 83 -8.30 -3.65 -5.36
CA ALA A 83 -7.48 -4.59 -6.13
C ALA A 83 -8.02 -4.82 -7.55
N VAL A 84 -9.34 -4.94 -7.70
CA VAL A 84 -10.01 -5.03 -9.02
C VAL A 84 -9.79 -3.75 -9.83
N ARG A 85 -9.93 -2.57 -9.21
CA ARG A 85 -9.63 -1.28 -9.87
C ARG A 85 -8.18 -1.15 -10.31
N LEU A 86 -7.26 -1.85 -9.65
CA LEU A 86 -5.84 -1.90 -9.98
C LEU A 86 -5.47 -3.03 -10.96
N GLY A 87 -6.43 -3.88 -11.35
CA GLY A 87 -6.19 -5.01 -12.26
C GLY A 87 -5.32 -6.12 -11.65
N ILE A 88 -5.38 -6.30 -10.33
CA ILE A 88 -4.64 -7.36 -9.61
C ILE A 88 -5.46 -8.66 -9.53
N LEU A 89 -6.79 -8.52 -9.54
CA LEU A 89 -7.81 -9.54 -9.33
C LEU A 89 -8.78 -9.57 -10.51
#